data_AF-A0A4Q3YNJ3-F1
#
_entry.id   AF-A0A4Q3YNJ3-F1
#
_cell.length_a   1.000
_cell.length_b   1.000
_cell.length_c   1.000
_cell.angle_alpha   90.00
_cell.angle_beta   90.00
_cell.angle_gamma   90.00
#
_symmetry.space_group_name_H-M   'P 1'
#
loop_
_entity.id
_entity.type
_entity.pdbx_description
1 polymer ?
#
loop_
_entity_poly.entity_id
_entity_poly.type
_entity_poly.pdbx_seq_one_letter_code
_entity_poly.pdbx_strand_id
1 'polypeptide(L)' 'MRTTSLLLAFLAAACAVFAVWGLGTVAGRHAFDEMAGIVPLASGAISVLFALCALFAWWRHARLRMVKDIQAEA' A
#
# COMPACT_ATOMS: atom_id res chain seq x y z
N MET A 1 -12.65 -9.62 1.66
CA MET A 1 -11.34 -9.45 2.33
C MET A 1 -10.17 -9.65 1.38
N ARG A 2 -10.15 -10.71 0.57
CA ARG A 2 -9.10 -10.93 -0.44
C ARG A 2 -9.02 -9.79 -1.46
N THR A 3 -10.16 -9.39 -2.03
CA THR A 3 -10.29 -8.24 -2.94
C THR A 3 -9.83 -6.93 -2.29
N THR A 4 -10.27 -6.63 -1.07
CA THR A 4 -9.86 -5.43 -0.33
C THR A 4 -8.34 -5.38 -0.09
N SER A 5 -7.72 -6.49 0.32
CA SER A 5 -6.28 -6.57 0.52
C SER A 5 -5.50 -6.35 -0.79
N LEU A 6 -5.98 -6.92 -1.90
CA LEU A 6 -5.38 -6.71 -3.22
C LEU A 6 -5.51 -5.26 -3.70
N LEU A 7 -6.67 -4.62 -3.49
CA LEU A 7 -6.87 -3.22 -3.83
C LEU A 7 -5.94 -2.30 -3.03
N LEU A 8 -5.82 -2.53 -1.72
CA LEU A 8 -4.90 -1.76 -0.87
C LEU A 8 -3.44 -1.98 -1.27
N ALA A 9 -3.04 -3.20 -1.60
CA ALA A 9 -1.69 -3.50 -2.08
C ALA A 9 -1.39 -2.81 -3.42
N PHE A 10 -2.37 -2.77 -4.33
CA PHE A 10 -2.24 -2.07 -5.60
C PHE A 10 -2.10 -0.56 -5.41
N LEU A 11 -2.95 0.05 -4.56
CA LEU A 11 -2.86 1.47 -4.23
C LEU A 11 -1.53 1.82 -3.55
N ALA A 12 -1.05 0.97 -2.64
CA ALA A 12 0.28 1.12 -2.05
C ALA A 12 1.37 1.14 -3.12
N ALA A 13 1.35 0.18 -4.05
CA ALA A 13 2.33 0.10 -5.12
C ALA A 13 2.28 1.34 -6.04
N ALA A 14 1.10 1.80 -6.43
CA ALA A 14 0.93 2.98 -7.28
C ALA A 14 1.47 4.25 -6.60
N CYS A 15 1.14 4.47 -5.31
CA CYS A 15 1.66 5.60 -4.54
C CYS A 15 3.18 5.52 -4.34
N ALA A 16 3.72 4.33 -4.11
CA ALA A 16 5.17 4.13 -3.97
C ALA A 16 5.92 4.45 -5.27
N VAL A 17 5.42 3.97 -6.42
CA VAL A 17 6.00 4.28 -7.74
C VAL A 17 5.96 5.78 -8.00
N PHE A 18 4.83 6.43 -7.72
CA PHE A 18 4.71 7.88 -7.86
C PHE A 18 5.68 8.65 -6.95
N ALA A 19 5.82 8.24 -5.70
CA ALA A 19 6.74 8.86 -4.75
C ALA A 19 8.21 8.72 -5.19
N VAL A 20 8.61 7.52 -5.63
CA VAL A 20 9.98 7.25 -6.13
C VAL A 20 10.27 8.07 -7.38
N TRP A 21 9.32 8.13 -8.32
CA TRP A 21 9.48 8.94 -9.52
C TRP A 21 9.53 10.44 -9.19
N GLY A 22 8.59 10.93 -8.39
CA GLY A 22 8.43 12.34 -8.03
C GLY A 22 9.59 12.90 -7.22
N LEU A 23 10.14 12.13 -6.29
CA LEU A 23 11.29 12.55 -5.48
C LEU A 23 12.64 12.23 -6.15
N GLY A 24 12.72 11.10 -6.85
CA GLY A 24 13.98 10.57 -7.40
C GLY A 24 14.39 11.19 -8.73
N THR A 25 13.45 11.65 -9.54
CA THR A 25 13.75 12.15 -10.89
C THR A 25 13.70 13.68 -10.98
N VAL A 26 14.51 14.25 -11.88
CA VAL A 26 14.53 15.70 -12.16
C VAL A 26 13.18 16.16 -12.71
N ALA A 27 12.61 15.41 -13.66
CA ALA A 27 11.29 15.69 -14.22
C ALA A 27 10.17 15.65 -13.15
N GLY A 28 10.21 14.66 -12.26
CA GLY A 28 9.26 14.55 -11.15
C GLY A 28 9.33 15.71 -10.18
N ARG A 29 10.55 16.15 -9.81
CA ARG A 29 10.73 17.30 -8.91
C ARG A 29 10.23 18.60 -9.54
N HIS A 30 10.56 18.86 -10.81
CA HIS A 30 10.07 20.05 -11.51
C HIS A 30 8.55 20.07 -11.71
N ALA A 31 7.92 18.90 -11.87
CA ALA A 31 6.46 18.81 -11.98
C ALA A 31 5.73 19.21 -10.68
N PHE A 32 6.40 19.15 -9.52
CA PHE A 32 5.84 19.48 -8.21
C PHE A 32 6.72 20.47 -7.43
N ASP A 33 7.46 21.32 -8.15
CA ASP A 33 8.42 22.27 -7.57
C ASP A 33 7.73 23.30 -6.68
N GLU A 34 6.47 23.65 -7.00
CA GLU A 34 5.68 24.67 -6.28
C GLU A 34 5.43 24.35 -4.80
N MET A 35 5.62 23.09 -4.38
CA MET A 35 5.46 22.68 -2.97
C MET A 35 6.66 21.90 -2.43
N ALA A 36 7.87 22.13 -2.97
CA ALA A 36 9.10 21.46 -2.54
C ALA A 36 9.01 19.92 -2.52
N GLY A 37 8.22 19.32 -3.43
CA GLY A 37 8.04 17.88 -3.49
C GLY A 37 7.21 17.27 -2.35
N ILE A 38 6.44 18.07 -1.59
CA ILE A 38 5.60 17.56 -0.49
C ILE A 38 4.55 16.53 -0.97
N VAL A 39 4.06 16.67 -2.20
CA VAL A 39 3.05 15.78 -2.78
C VAL A 39 3.62 14.37 -3.01
N PRO A 40 4.75 14.20 -3.74
CA PRO A 40 5.45 12.92 -3.79
C PRO A 40 5.80 12.33 -2.42
N LEU A 41 6.24 13.16 -1.46
CA LEU A 41 6.58 12.72 -0.11
C LEU A 41 5.35 12.17 0.65
N ALA A 42 4.26 12.92 0.67
CA ALA A 42 3.00 12.53 1.30
C ALA A 42 2.43 11.26 0.65
N SER A 43 2.53 11.14 -0.67
CA SER A 43 2.15 9.92 -1.39
C SER A 43 2.98 8.71 -0.94
N GLY A 44 4.29 8.90 -0.74
CA GLY A 44 5.17 7.90 -0.15
C GLY A 44 4.69 7.44 1.24
N ALA A 45 4.35 8.38 2.13
CA ALA A 45 3.82 8.04 3.46
C ALA A 45 2.48 7.29 3.39
N ILE A 46 1.57 7.71 2.50
CA ILE A 46 0.28 7.03 2.28
C ILE A 46 0.49 5.62 1.73
N SER A 47 1.49 5.41 0.87
CA SER A 47 1.82 4.09 0.34
C SER A 47 2.12 3.07 1.44
N VAL A 48 2.89 3.48 2.46
CA VAL A 48 3.23 2.66 3.62
C VAL A 48 1.97 2.31 4.41
N LEU A 49 1.09 3.30 4.65
CA LEU A 49 -0.17 3.06 5.36
C LEU A 49 -1.04 2.02 4.62
N PHE A 50 -1.19 2.16 3.30
CA PHE A 50 -1.94 1.18 2.51
C PHE A 50 -1.29 -0.21 2.52
N ALA A 51 0.04 -0.30 2.47
CA ALA A 51 0.73 -1.58 2.56
C ALA A 51 0.48 -2.28 3.90
N LEU A 52 0.54 -1.53 5.02
CA LEU A 52 0.26 -2.06 6.35
C LEU A 52 -1.20 -2.52 6.48
N CYS A 53 -2.16 -1.75 5.99
CA CYS A 53 -3.57 -2.14 5.98
C CYS A 53 -3.81 -3.38 5.11
N ALA A 54 -3.16 -3.48 3.95
CA ALA A 54 -3.23 -4.64 3.06
C ALA A 54 -2.72 -5.91 3.75
N LEU A 55 -1.56 -5.81 4.41
CA LEU A 55 -0.92 -6.89 5.15
C LEU A 55 -1.78 -7.35 6.33
N PHE A 56 -2.31 -6.40 7.11
CA PHE A 56 -3.20 -6.72 8.24
C PHE A 56 -4.49 -7.40 7.78
N ALA A 57 -5.12 -6.90 6.71
CA ALA A 57 -6.32 -7.50 6.13
C ALA A 57 -6.05 -8.93 5.61
N TRP A 58 -4.89 -9.15 4.98
CA TRP A 58 -4.47 -10.47 4.53
C TRP A 58 -4.24 -11.43 5.70
N TRP A 59 -3.49 -10.99 6.71
CA TRP A 59 -3.17 -11.77 7.90
C TRP A 59 -4.44 -12.20 8.63
N ARG A 60 -5.38 -11.28 8.86
CA ARG A 60 -6.68 -11.59 9.47
C ARG A 60 -7.43 -12.65 8.67
N HIS A 61 -7.46 -12.52 7.35
CA HIS A 61 -8.12 -13.48 6.47
C HIS A 61 -7.45 -14.86 6.47
N ALA A 62 -6.11 -14.92 6.51
CA ALA A 62 -5.37 -16.16 6.63
C ALA A 62 -5.64 -16.86 7.98
N ARG A 63 -5.62 -16.10 9.07
CA ARG A 63 -5.89 -16.62 10.42
C ARG A 63 -7.29 -17.22 10.54
N LEU A 64 -8.30 -16.55 10.00
CA LEU A 64 -9.69 -17.05 10.03
C LEU A 64 -9.90 -18.29 9.16
N ARG A 65 -9.10 -18.50 8.12
CA ARG A 65 -9.16 -19.73 7.33
C ARG A 65 -8.60 -20.91 8.12
N MET A 66 -7.41 -20.77 8.72
CA MET A 66 -6.80 -21.83 9.53
C MET A 66 -7.72 -22.31 10.67
N VAL A 67 -8.37 -21.39 11.38
CA VAL A 67 -9.29 -21.75 12.48
C VAL A 67 -10.48 -22.57 11.98
N LYS A 68 -11.02 -22.24 10.80
CA LYS A 68 -12.13 -23.00 10.21
C LYS A 68 -11.70 -24.38 9.76
N ASP A 69 -10.51 -24.51 9.20
CA ASP A 69 -9.97 -25.79 8.73
C ASP A 69 -9.81 -26.77 9.90
N ILE A 70 -9.29 -26.30 11.05
CA ILE A 70 -9.18 -27.11 12.28
C ILE A 70 -10.54 -27.59 12.80
N GLN A 71 -11.59 -26.76 12.75
CA GLN A 71 -12.93 -27.16 13.19
C GLN A 71 -13.64 -28.11 12.25
N ALA A 72 -13.24 -28.18 10.97
CA ALA A 72 -13.80 -29.12 10.01
C ALA A 72 -13.21 -30.53 10.14
N GLU A 73 -12.02 -30.64 10.74
CA GLU A 73 -11.31 -31.91 10.99
C GLU A 73 -11.63 -32.53 12.36
N ALA A 74 -12.23 -31.77 13.28
CA ALA A 74 -12.61 -32.18 14.63
C ALA A 74 -14.07 -32.68 14.71
#